data_AF-A0A9K3HJQ6-F1
#
_entry.id   AF-A0A9K3HJQ6-F1
#
_cell.length_a   1.000
_cell.length_b   1.000
_cell.length_c   1.000
_cell.angle_alpha   90.00
_cell.angle_beta   90.00
_cell.angle_gamma   90.00
#
_symmetry.space_group_name_H-M   'P 1'
#
loop_
_entity.id
_entity.type
_entity.pdbx_description
1 polymer ?
#
loop_
_entity_poly.entity_id
_entity_poly.type
_entity_poly.pdbx_seq_one_letter_code
_entity_poly.pdbx_strand_id
1 'polypeptide(L)'
;MFVRDSDKLLVSFDLTSEELGEVKLPDRVPPTYLSLSLFKLRQSLAVIEGSVEDSKLVYHVWVMKDGVPKLFEKLFTISGHSPDGSTVFLRGFRKTGEALIQVKANPGFNTTLAAYEPYSKAITNLGINGRCISVCSYTETLLLL
;
A
#
# COMPACT_ATOMS: atom_id res chain seq x y z
N MET A 1 12.92 -3.33 -12.61
CA MET A 1 11.60 -2.65 -12.56
C MET A 1 10.55 -3.63 -12.05
N PHE A 2 9.49 -3.15 -11.38
CA PHE A 2 8.37 -4.02 -10.97
C PHE A 2 7.08 -3.49 -11.59
N VAL A 3 6.26 -4.40 -12.09
CA VAL A 3 4.98 -4.09 -12.73
C VAL A 3 3.93 -5.06 -12.18
N ARG A 4 2.69 -4.58 -12.08
CA ARG A 4 1.55 -5.42 -11.74
C ARG A 4 0.98 -6.01 -13.02
N ASP A 5 0.83 -7.33 -13.09
CA ASP A 5 0.08 -8.00 -14.15
C ASP A 5 -1.25 -8.56 -13.60
N SER A 6 -2.30 -8.48 -14.43
CA SER A 6 -3.68 -8.95 -14.21
C SER A 6 -4.06 -9.20 -12.73
N ASP A 7 -4.33 -8.10 -12.04
CA ASP A 7 -4.82 -7.95 -10.67
C ASP A 7 -4.11 -8.66 -9.49
N LYS A 8 -3.25 -9.66 -9.72
CA LYS A 8 -2.78 -10.57 -8.65
C LYS A 8 -1.31 -10.98 -8.75
N LEU A 9 -0.61 -10.60 -9.82
CA LEU A 9 0.79 -10.98 -10.05
C LEU A 9 1.72 -9.77 -9.87
N LEU A 10 2.81 -9.99 -9.14
CA LEU A 10 3.92 -9.06 -9.06
C LEU A 10 5.00 -9.57 -10.02
N VAL A 11 5.28 -8.78 -11.05
CA VAL A 11 6.28 -9.11 -12.07
C VAL A 11 7.49 -8.20 -11.87
N SER A 12 8.67 -8.79 -11.96
CA SER A 12 9.95 -8.11 -11.99
C SER A 12 10.52 -8.14 -13.41
N PHE A 13 11.21 -7.07 -13.80
CA PHE A 13 11.96 -6.97 -15.03
C PHE A 13 13.39 -6.57 -14.70
N ASP A 14 14.34 -7.39 -15.12
CA ASP A 14 15.77 -7.11 -14.99
C ASP A 14 16.23 -6.29 -16.19
N LEU A 15 16.81 -5.11 -15.95
CA LEU A 15 17.26 -4.22 -17.04
C LEU A 15 18.60 -4.64 -17.64
N THR A 16 19.37 -5.48 -16.93
CA THR A 16 20.68 -5.96 -17.39
C THR A 16 20.53 -7.23 -18.21
N SER A 17 19.70 -8.18 -17.76
CA SER A 17 19.41 -9.40 -18.54
C SER A 17 18.23 -9.26 -19.50
N GLU A 18 17.43 -8.19 -19.38
CA GLU A 18 16.18 -7.98 -20.14
C GLU A 18 15.13 -9.09 -19.91
N GLU A 19 15.18 -9.75 -18.75
CA GLU A 19 14.29 -10.87 -18.43
C GLU A 19 13.14 -10.47 -17.51
N LEU A 20 11.96 -11.05 -17.79
CA LEU A 20 10.81 -11.01 -16.90
C LEU A 20 10.89 -12.16 -15.89
N GLY A 21 10.54 -11.88 -14.64
CA GLY A 21 10.43 -12.91 -13.61
C GLY A 21 9.27 -12.63 -12.66
N GLU A 22 8.56 -13.68 -12.26
CA GLU A 22 7.50 -13.59 -11.25
C GLU A 22 8.10 -13.43 -9.85
N VAL A 23 7.43 -12.63 -9.01
CA VAL A 23 7.78 -12.44 -7.61
C VAL A 23 6.65 -12.96 -6.74
N LYS A 24 6.98 -13.89 -5.85
CA LYS A 24 6.04 -14.45 -4.88
C LYS A 24 6.18 -13.71 -3.56
N LEU A 25 5.07 -13.23 -3.03
CA LEU A 25 5.03 -12.80 -1.63
C LEU A 25 4.94 -14.05 -0.74
N PRO A 26 5.61 -14.07 0.42
CA PRO A 26 5.43 -15.13 1.41
C PRO A 26 3.96 -15.24 1.85
N ASP A 27 3.54 -16.42 2.29
CA ASP A 27 2.25 -16.66 2.96
C ASP A 27 1.00 -16.17 2.20
N ARG A 28 1.02 -16.23 0.87
CA ARG A 28 -0.17 -15.98 0.04
C ARG A 28 -1.21 -17.08 0.25
N VAL A 29 -2.21 -16.82 1.10
CA VAL A 29 -3.36 -17.71 1.31
C VAL A 29 -4.54 -17.27 0.44
N PRO A 30 -4.96 -18.06 -0.58
CA PRO A 30 -6.19 -17.78 -1.33
C PRO A 30 -7.46 -18.08 -0.49
N PRO A 31 -8.64 -17.47 -0.78
CA PRO A 31 -8.92 -16.50 -1.85
C PRO A 31 -9.92 -15.38 -1.45
N THR A 32 -9.48 -14.16 -1.16
CA THR A 32 -10.31 -12.95 -1.40
C THR A 32 -9.43 -11.70 -1.55
N TYR A 33 -8.55 -11.71 -2.54
CA TYR A 33 -7.72 -10.55 -2.85
C TYR A 33 -8.54 -9.49 -3.58
N LEU A 34 -8.57 -8.28 -3.03
CA LEU A 34 -9.26 -7.12 -3.61
C LEU A 34 -8.31 -6.23 -4.41
N SER A 35 -7.05 -6.12 -4.00
CA SER A 35 -6.09 -5.24 -4.66
C SER A 35 -4.64 -5.59 -4.33
N LEU A 36 -3.75 -5.32 -5.29
CA LEU A 36 -2.31 -5.34 -5.08
C LEU A 36 -1.73 -4.04 -5.64
N SER A 37 -0.93 -3.32 -4.87
CA SER A 37 -0.41 -2.00 -5.25
C SER A 37 1.04 -1.81 -4.81
N LEU A 38 1.81 -1.11 -5.63
CA LEU A 38 3.24 -0.87 -5.42
C LEU A 38 3.48 0.58 -5.02
N PHE A 39 4.28 0.78 -3.98
CA PHE A 39 4.65 2.10 -3.49
C PHE A 39 6.14 2.15 -3.13
N LYS A 40 6.73 3.33 -3.29
CA LYS A 40 8.04 3.60 -2.70
C LYS A 40 7.87 3.87 -1.21
N LEU A 41 8.53 3.10 -0.36
CA LEU A 41 8.58 3.30 1.08
C LEU A 41 10.03 3.63 1.47
N ARG A 42 10.29 4.92 1.71
CA ARG A 42 11.65 5.44 1.92
C ARG A 42 12.59 5.04 0.76
N GLN A 43 13.60 4.21 1.03
CA GLN A 43 14.55 3.69 0.04
C GLN A 43 14.17 2.31 -0.52
N SER A 44 13.13 1.66 0.01
CA SER A 44 12.71 0.32 -0.42
C SER A 44 11.38 0.36 -1.19
N LEU A 45 11.03 -0.78 -1.81
CA LEU A 45 9.76 -1.01 -2.49
C LEU A 45 8.80 -1.70 -1.52
N ALA A 46 7.63 -1.11 -1.34
CA ALA A 46 6.53 -1.70 -0.58
C ALA A 46 5.43 -2.22 -1.51
N VAL A 47 4.87 -3.36 -1.14
CA VAL A 47 3.68 -3.95 -1.76
C VAL A 47 2.56 -3.89 -0.73
N ILE A 48 1.43 -3.32 -1.12
CA ILE A 48 0.18 -3.36 -0.36
C ILE A 48 -0.70 -4.43 -0.99
N GLU A 49 -1.13 -5.38 -0.18
CA GLU A 49 -2.07 -6.43 -0.54
C GLU A 49 -3.34 -6.24 0.29
N GLY A 50 -4.45 -5.92 -0.39
CA GLY A 50 -5.77 -5.81 0.23
C GLY A 50 -6.53 -7.13 0.13
N SER A 51 -7.00 -7.64 1.25
CA SER A 51 -7.74 -8.91 1.38
C SER A 51 -9.00 -8.73 2.24
N VAL A 52 -9.87 -9.75 2.23
CA VAL A 52 -10.94 -9.88 3.22
C VAL A 52 -10.62 -11.07 4.12
N GLU A 53 -10.48 -10.82 5.41
CA GLU A 53 -10.25 -11.83 6.46
C GLU A 53 -11.38 -11.71 7.48
N ASP A 54 -12.05 -12.82 7.81
CA ASP A 54 -13.19 -12.84 8.74
C ASP A 54 -14.25 -11.76 8.46
N SER A 55 -14.59 -11.58 7.17
CA SER A 55 -15.52 -10.56 6.67
C SER A 55 -15.09 -9.11 6.91
N LYS A 56 -13.81 -8.87 7.21
CA LYS A 56 -13.23 -7.54 7.39
C LYS A 56 -12.19 -7.26 6.33
N LEU A 57 -12.17 -6.03 5.84
CA LEU A 57 -11.10 -5.55 4.97
C LEU A 57 -9.79 -5.50 5.77
N VAL A 58 -8.72 -6.04 5.19
CA VAL A 58 -7.38 -6.05 5.78
C VAL A 58 -6.36 -5.66 4.71
N TYR A 59 -5.31 -4.96 5.12
CA TYR A 59 -4.17 -4.63 4.27
C TYR A 59 -2.89 -5.21 4.87
N HIS A 60 -2.23 -6.08 4.12
CA HIS A 60 -0.88 -6.52 4.43
C HIS A 60 0.13 -5.64 3.70
N VAL A 61 1.10 -5.11 4.46
CA VAL A 61 2.18 -4.32 3.90
C VAL A 61 3.45 -5.14 3.93
N TRP A 62 4.00 -5.37 2.75
CA TRP A 62 5.25 -6.10 2.54
C TRP A 62 6.32 -5.13 2.06
N VAL A 63 7.54 -5.24 2.58
CA VAL A 63 8.68 -4.44 2.13
C VAL A 63 9.74 -5.35 1.52
N MET A 64 10.38 -4.89 0.45
CA MET A 64 11.52 -5.61 -0.11
C MET A 64 12.68 -5.55 0.87
N LYS A 65 13.25 -6.71 1.18
CA LYS A 65 14.39 -6.81 2.07
C LYS A 65 15.60 -6.12 1.44
N ASP A 66 16.27 -5.28 2.23
CA ASP A 66 17.46 -4.56 1.78
C ASP A 66 18.54 -5.54 1.29
N GLY A 67 19.09 -5.26 0.10
CA GLY A 67 20.17 -6.03 -0.50
C GLY A 67 19.77 -7.42 -1.03
N VAL A 68 18.50 -7.83 -0.95
CA VAL A 68 18.03 -9.11 -1.50
C VAL A 68 16.91 -8.88 -2.52
N PRO A 69 17.23 -8.92 -3.83
CA PRO A 69 16.24 -8.74 -4.87
C PRO A 69 15.10 -9.76 -4.75
N LYS A 70 13.86 -9.29 -4.98
CA LYS A 70 12.65 -10.12 -5.07
C LYS A 70 12.25 -10.84 -3.76
N LEU A 71 12.94 -10.60 -2.64
CA LEU A 71 12.54 -11.09 -1.33
C LEU A 71 11.75 -10.01 -0.58
N PHE A 72 10.53 -10.36 -0.17
CA PHE A 72 9.65 -9.47 0.58
C PHE A 72 9.42 -10.02 1.99
N GLU A 73 9.37 -9.13 2.97
CA GLU A 73 9.02 -9.44 4.35
C GLU A 73 7.79 -8.64 4.79
N LYS A 74 6.93 -9.26 5.59
CA LYS A 74 5.73 -8.60 6.11
C LYS A 74 6.15 -7.57 7.15
N LEU A 75 5.84 -6.30 6.89
CA LEU A 75 6.18 -5.20 7.79
C LEU A 75 5.11 -5.01 8.87
N PHE A 76 3.84 -4.92 8.46
CA PHE A 76 2.68 -4.85 9.36
C PHE A 76 1.38 -5.14 8.62
N THR A 77 0.29 -5.24 9.39
CA THR A 77 -1.08 -5.39 8.90
C THR A 77 -1.94 -4.24 9.40
N ILE A 78 -2.76 -3.66 8.52
CA ILE A 78 -3.72 -2.60 8.85
C ILE A 78 -5.15 -3.14 8.70
N SER A 79 -6.00 -2.90 9.70
CA SER A 79 -7.43 -3.19 9.57
C SER A 79 -8.11 -2.11 8.74
N GLY A 80 -9.01 -2.53 7.85
CA GLY A 80 -9.88 -1.65 7.08
C GLY A 80 -11.01 -1.02 7.90
N HIS A 81 -11.00 -1.18 9.22
CA HIS A 81 -11.92 -0.54 10.15
C HIS A 81 -11.17 0.03 11.36
N SER A 82 -11.52 1.25 11.76
CA SER A 82 -11.08 1.84 13.03
C SER A 82 -11.97 1.37 14.19
N PRO A 83 -11.54 1.55 15.46
CA PRO A 83 -12.31 1.13 16.64
C PRO A 83 -13.72 1.75 16.73
N ASP A 84 -13.93 2.92 16.12
CA ASP A 84 -15.22 3.62 16.06
C ASP A 84 -16.13 3.12 14.90
N GLY A 85 -15.69 2.10 14.15
CA GLY A 85 -16.44 1.52 13.03
C GLY A 85 -16.28 2.26 11.70
N SER A 86 -15.46 3.32 11.63
CA SER A 86 -15.17 4.00 10.37
C SER A 86 -14.40 3.08 9.42
N THR A 87 -14.67 3.18 8.12
CA THR A 87 -13.92 2.41 7.10
C THR A 87 -12.59 3.09 6.80
N VAL A 88 -11.53 2.31 6.70
CA VAL A 88 -10.15 2.75 6.47
C VAL A 88 -9.67 2.17 5.16
N PHE A 89 -9.18 3.02 4.26
CA PHE A 89 -8.56 2.60 3.01
C PHE A 89 -7.10 3.02 2.98
N LEU A 90 -6.17 2.09 2.82
CA LEU A 90 -4.76 2.40 2.66
C LEU A 90 -4.51 3.00 1.26
N ARG A 91 -3.92 4.19 1.21
CA ARG A 91 -3.70 4.97 -0.02
C ARG A 91 -2.25 5.10 -0.42
N GLY A 92 -1.31 4.76 0.46
CA GLY A 92 0.12 4.79 0.17
C GLY A 92 0.92 5.19 1.41
N PHE A 93 2.04 5.86 1.20
CA PHE A 93 2.96 6.26 2.27
C PHE A 93 3.48 7.68 2.07
N ARG A 94 3.77 8.37 3.17
CA ARG A 94 4.51 9.64 3.16
C ARG A 94 5.99 9.36 2.89
N LYS A 95 6.72 10.40 2.46
CA LYS A 95 8.20 10.34 2.34
C LYS A 95 8.89 9.95 3.66
N THR A 96 8.29 10.33 4.78
CA THR A 96 8.69 9.99 6.16
C THR A 96 8.41 8.54 6.54
N GLY A 97 7.71 7.76 5.71
CA GLY A 97 7.39 6.36 5.94
C GLY A 97 6.06 6.09 6.64
N GLU A 98 5.35 7.13 7.11
CA GLU A 98 4.03 6.99 7.71
C GLU A 98 3.02 6.52 6.65
N ALA A 99 2.11 5.61 7.02
CA ALA A 99 1.05 5.17 6.12
C ALA A 99 0.02 6.29 5.92
N LEU A 100 -0.46 6.45 4.69
CA LEU A 100 -1.54 7.36 4.35
C LEU A 100 -2.84 6.58 4.23
N ILE A 101 -3.81 6.90 5.07
CA ILE A 101 -5.11 6.27 5.06
C ILE A 101 -6.21 7.28 4.75
N GLN A 102 -7.23 6.82 4.03
CA GLN A 102 -8.48 7.54 3.87
C GLN A 102 -9.48 6.95 4.86
N VAL A 103 -9.96 7.78 5.79
CA VAL A 103 -10.95 7.40 6.79
C VAL A 103 -12.32 7.90 6.34
N LYS A 104 -13.30 7.00 6.34
CA LYS A 104 -14.71 7.28 6.05
C LYS A 104 -15.56 6.96 7.26
N ALA A 105 -16.07 7.99 7.92
CA ALA A 105 -17.01 7.83 9.03
C ALA A 105 -18.32 7.18 8.55
N ASN A 106 -18.98 6.42 9.42
CA ASN A 106 -20.29 5.84 9.16
C ASN A 106 -21.33 6.48 10.11
N PRO A 107 -22.44 7.08 9.64
CA PRO A 107 -22.90 7.28 8.26
C PRO A 107 -22.40 8.62 7.68
N GLY A 108 -21.26 8.62 7.00
CA GLY A 108 -20.68 9.80 6.36
C GLY A 108 -20.29 9.56 4.90
N PHE A 109 -20.48 10.58 4.07
CA PHE A 109 -20.00 10.57 2.67
C PHE A 109 -18.64 11.25 2.50
N ASN A 110 -18.27 12.09 3.46
CA ASN A 110 -16.98 12.76 3.45
C ASN A 110 -15.92 11.81 4.02
N THR A 111 -14.76 11.88 3.39
CA THR A 111 -13.58 11.16 3.83
C THR A 111 -12.49 12.15 4.14
N THR A 112 -11.60 11.73 5.02
CA THR A 112 -10.45 12.53 5.42
C THR A 112 -9.18 11.73 5.22
N LEU A 113 -8.16 12.37 4.65
CA LEU A 113 -6.83 11.79 4.59
C LEU A 113 -6.14 11.97 5.95
N ALA A 114 -5.58 10.89 6.47
CA ALA A 114 -4.87 10.87 7.73
C ALA A 114 -3.54 10.11 7.58
N ALA A 115 -2.57 10.47 8.42
CA ALA A 115 -1.41 9.63 8.67
C ALA A 115 -1.78 8.55 9.69
N TYR A 116 -1.33 7.32 9.45
CA TYR A 116 -1.51 6.18 10.32
C TYR A 116 -0.15 5.67 10.80
N GLU A 117 -0.02 5.55 12.11
CA GLU A 117 1.13 4.96 12.76
C GLU A 117 0.78 3.50 13.14
N PRO A 118 1.43 2.49 12.55
CA PRO A 118 0.98 1.10 12.63
C PRO A 118 1.17 0.43 14.00
N TYR A 119 2.13 0.86 14.82
CA TYR A 119 2.41 0.22 16.11
C TYR A 119 1.46 0.70 17.21
N SER A 120 1.29 2.02 17.31
CA SER A 120 0.36 2.71 18.23
C SER A 120 -1.08 2.73 17.72
N LYS A 121 -1.30 2.47 16.43
CA LYS A 121 -2.58 2.62 15.72
C LYS A 121 -3.12 4.06 15.74
N ALA A 122 -2.25 5.04 15.99
CA ALA A 122 -2.64 6.44 16.03
C ALA A 122 -3.02 6.95 14.65
N ILE A 123 -4.12 7.71 14.58
CA ILE A 123 -4.62 8.36 13.37
C ILE A 123 -4.46 9.86 13.55
N THR A 124 -3.67 10.49 12.68
CA THR A 124 -3.46 11.95 12.67
C THR A 124 -4.08 12.55 11.42
N ASN A 125 -5.15 13.31 11.59
CA ASN A 125 -5.84 14.00 10.49
C ASN A 125 -4.90 15.02 9.80
N LEU A 126 -4.85 15.00 8.47
CA LEU A 126 -3.99 15.90 7.67
C LEU A 126 -4.71 17.15 7.15
N GLY A 127 -5.97 17.35 7.52
CA GLY A 127 -6.80 18.49 7.08
C GLY A 127 -7.32 18.38 5.65
N ILE A 128 -7.05 17.28 4.95
CA ILE A 128 -7.46 17.06 3.56
C ILE A 128 -8.77 16.26 3.57
N ASN A 129 -9.85 16.92 3.17
CA ASN A 129 -11.19 16.34 3.11
C ASN A 129 -11.68 16.24 1.68
N GLY A 130 -12.45 15.21 1.37
CA GLY A 130 -13.06 15.04 0.06
C GLY A 130 -13.93 13.80 -0.02
N ARG A 131 -14.71 13.69 -1.10
CA ARG A 131 -15.51 12.48 -1.37
C ARG A 131 -14.64 11.34 -1.89
N CYS A 132 -13.70 11.65 -2.79
CA CYS A 132 -12.76 10.72 -3.38
C CYS A 132 -11.34 11.30 -3.27
N ILE A 133 -10.45 10.59 -2.57
CA ILE A 133 -9.05 11.02 -2.40
C ILE A 133 -8.16 9.97 -3.06
N SER A 134 -7.30 10.42 -3.98
CA SER A 134 -6.26 9.60 -4.60
C SER A 134 -4.90 10.14 -4.21
N VAL A 135 -3.94 9.25 -3.99
CA VAL A 135 -2.55 9.60 -3.68
C VAL A 135 -1.67 9.01 -4.79
N CYS A 136 -1.00 9.88 -5.53
CA CYS A 136 -0.13 9.49 -6.63
C CYS A 136 1.31 9.89 -6.31
N SER A 137 2.27 9.03 -6.65
CA SER A 137 3.68 9.41 -6.66
C SER A 137 3.98 10.20 -7.93
N TYR A 138 4.65 11.33 -7.78
CA TYR A 138 5.13 12.14 -8.89
C TYR A 138 6.64 12.32 -8.77
N THR A 139 7.34 12.03 -9.85
CA THR A 139 8.78 12.26 -9.99
C THR A 139 8.94 13.31 -11.07
N GLU A 140 9.45 14.49 -10.73
CA GLU A 140 9.85 15.48 -11.73
C GLU A 140 11.13 15.02 -12.41
N THR A 141 11.10 14.98 -13.74
CA THR A 141 12.29 14.80 -14.55
C THR A 141 12.65 16.18 -15.11
N LEU A 142 13.76 16.76 -14.65
CA LEU A 142 14.35 17.92 -15.30
C LEU A 142 14.91 17.47 -16.65
N LEU A 143 14.17 17.75 -17.72
CA LEU A 143 14.71 17.73 -19.06
C LEU A 143 15.37 19.10 -19.30
N LEU A 144 16.70 19.15 -19.26
CA LEU A 144 17.45 20.27 -19.79
C LEU A 144 17.30 20.21 -21.32
N LEU A 145 16.50 21.13 -21.86
CA LEU A 145 16.44 21.42 -23.30
C LEU A 145 17.64 22.27 -23.71
#